data_AF-A0A818V307-F1
#
_entry.id   AF-A0A818V307-F1
#
_cell.length_a   1.000
_cell.length_b   1.000
_cell.length_c   1.000
_cell.angle_alpha   90.00
_cell.angle_beta   90.00
_cell.angle_gamma   90.00
#
_symmetry.space_group_name_H-M   'P 1'
#
loop_
_entity.id
_entity.type
_entity.pdbx_description
1 polymer ?
#
loop_
_entity_poly.entity_id
_entity_poly.type
_entity_poly.pdbx_seq_one_letter_code
_entity_poly.pdbx_strand_id
1 'polypeptide(L)'
;MSFFGSLGKKAVEKAYDLASKVEGGRDYLTNAANTVNSLVKGKDARVYLKPGNVIQFKSRASDRSIQIVVSKETNELICDAIGGTGPFFPNAYWLVVCGQHSRYYFHNNYNYLGIRNGKLVIIPSSSTEKPPKEAEFRVQDVLGSAQAIYIESVHVPGYFLSFDEDGVPGDGIKTQIKEKFFQFEIQLIAYGPGIQPEKDDNTIEKPNEASPPPYWSVSAGSTPQQQSQTGNNANSTS
;
A
#
# COMPACT_ATOMS: atom_id res chain seq x y z
N MET A 1 23.57 24.90 14.88
CA MET A 1 23.75 25.23 13.45
C MET A 1 22.51 24.77 12.69
N SER A 2 21.70 25.69 12.14
CA SER A 2 20.57 25.36 11.25
C SER A 2 20.25 26.57 10.35
N PHE A 3 21.20 26.98 9.52
CA PHE A 3 20.98 28.02 8.51
C PHE A 3 20.41 27.46 7.20
N PHE A 4 20.53 26.16 6.96
CA PHE A 4 19.99 25.48 5.78
C PHE A 4 18.51 25.04 5.92
N GLY A 5 17.97 25.02 7.13
CA GLY A 5 16.62 24.50 7.38
C GLY A 5 15.50 25.36 6.79
N SER A 6 15.59 26.69 6.87
CA SER A 6 14.50 27.58 6.46
C SER A 6 14.53 27.95 4.96
N LEU A 7 15.72 28.15 4.37
CA LEU A 7 15.86 28.42 2.94
C LEU A 7 15.50 27.20 2.09
N GLY A 8 15.97 26.01 2.48
CA GLY A 8 15.62 24.77 1.80
C GLY A 8 14.12 24.46 1.87
N LYS A 9 13.45 24.83 2.97
CA LYS A 9 11.99 24.66 3.12
C LYS A 9 11.21 25.50 2.12
N LYS A 10 11.49 26.80 2.05
CA LYS A 10 10.82 27.72 1.11
C LYS A 10 11.07 27.37 -0.36
N ALA A 11 12.27 26.89 -0.68
CA ALA A 11 12.62 26.49 -2.04
C ALA A 11 11.82 25.25 -2.51
N VAL A 12 11.68 24.23 -1.66
CA VAL A 12 10.89 23.03 -1.98
C VAL A 12 9.41 23.35 -2.11
N GLU A 13 8.85 24.13 -1.19
CA GLU A 13 7.45 24.58 -1.26
C GLU A 13 7.17 25.36 -2.54
N LYS A 14 8.06 26.29 -2.90
CA LYS A 14 7.96 27.08 -4.13
C LYS A 14 8.10 26.21 -5.38
N ALA A 15 9.01 25.23 -5.38
CA ALA A 15 9.17 24.28 -6.48
C ALA A 15 7.91 23.45 -6.69
N TYR A 16 7.28 22.98 -5.60
CA TYR A 16 6.00 22.27 -5.64
C TYR A 16 4.85 23.14 -6.16
N ASP A 17 4.77 24.39 -5.72
CA ASP A 17 3.77 25.35 -6.22
C ASP A 17 3.96 25.61 -7.72
N LEU A 18 5.20 25.82 -8.18
CA LEU A 18 5.54 25.97 -9.60
C LEU A 18 5.21 24.70 -10.41
N ALA A 19 5.59 23.53 -9.91
CA ALA A 19 5.33 22.25 -10.57
C ALA A 19 3.83 21.92 -10.65
N SER A 20 3.02 22.47 -9.76
CA SER A 20 1.56 22.34 -9.84
C SER A 20 0.94 23.14 -11.00
N LYS A 21 1.67 24.13 -11.54
CA LYS A 21 1.23 25.00 -12.63
C LYS A 21 1.66 24.52 -14.02
N VAL A 22 2.45 23.44 -14.08
CA VAL A 22 2.99 22.88 -15.33
C VAL A 22 2.53 21.43 -15.47
N GLU A 23 1.98 21.09 -16.63
CA GLU A 23 1.58 19.71 -16.94
C GLU A 23 2.80 18.76 -16.82
N GLY A 24 2.65 17.67 -16.07
CA GLY A 24 3.76 16.74 -15.77
C GLY A 24 4.83 17.27 -14.80
N GLY A 25 4.76 18.53 -14.36
CA GLY A 25 5.78 19.13 -13.49
C GLY A 25 5.96 18.38 -12.16
N ARG A 26 4.87 17.86 -11.57
CA ARG A 26 4.92 17.07 -10.34
C ARG A 26 5.52 15.68 -10.54
N ASP A 27 5.34 15.09 -11.71
CA ASP A 27 5.94 13.81 -12.05
C ASP A 27 7.44 13.97 -12.19
N TYR A 28 7.87 15.05 -12.83
CA TYR A 28 9.28 15.42 -12.91
C TYR A 28 9.90 15.62 -11.52
N LEU A 29 9.25 16.37 -10.63
CA LEU A 29 9.73 16.56 -9.25
C LEU A 29 9.81 15.25 -8.47
N THR A 30 8.79 14.40 -8.59
CA THR A 30 8.77 13.08 -7.96
C THR A 30 9.95 12.25 -8.43
N ASN A 31 10.14 12.15 -9.74
CA ASN A 31 11.24 11.39 -10.33
C ASN A 31 12.60 11.95 -9.92
N ALA A 32 12.78 13.26 -9.93
CA ALA A 32 14.02 13.91 -9.51
C ALA A 32 14.32 13.64 -8.02
N ALA A 33 13.33 13.77 -7.13
CA ALA A 33 13.50 13.48 -5.71
C ALA A 33 13.91 12.03 -5.47
N ASN A 34 13.25 11.11 -6.17
CA ASN A 34 13.51 9.68 -6.12
C ASN A 34 14.93 9.33 -6.63
N THR A 35 15.35 9.91 -7.76
CA THR A 35 16.71 9.73 -8.31
C THR A 35 17.78 10.26 -7.36
N VAL A 36 17.57 11.42 -6.76
CA VAL A 36 18.53 11.98 -5.79
C VAL A 36 18.66 11.06 -4.57
N ASN A 37 17.55 10.56 -4.05
CA ASN A 37 17.58 9.67 -2.89
C ASN A 37 18.26 8.33 -3.18
N SER A 38 18.00 7.71 -4.33
CA SER A 38 18.65 6.45 -4.70
C SER A 38 20.17 6.58 -4.80
N LEU A 39 20.66 7.68 -5.35
CA LEU A 39 22.10 7.98 -5.45
C LEU A 39 22.77 8.22 -4.09
N VAL A 40 22.06 8.78 -3.12
CA VAL A 40 22.63 9.19 -1.83
C VAL A 40 22.56 8.08 -0.77
N LYS A 41 21.55 7.19 -0.81
CA LYS A 41 21.27 6.24 0.28
C LYS A 41 21.26 4.77 -0.13
N GLY A 42 21.41 4.44 -1.40
CA GLY A 42 21.74 3.09 -1.89
C GLY A 42 20.64 2.02 -1.84
N LYS A 43 19.61 2.16 -0.98
CA LYS A 43 18.42 1.29 -0.99
C LYS A 43 17.15 2.11 -1.21
N ASP A 44 16.42 1.74 -2.26
CA ASP A 44 15.16 2.35 -2.65
C ASP A 44 14.00 1.61 -1.96
N ALA A 45 13.29 2.29 -1.05
CA ALA A 45 12.12 1.72 -0.37
C ALA A 45 11.03 1.26 -1.36
N ARG A 46 11.00 1.84 -2.56
CA ARG A 46 10.03 1.53 -3.62
C ARG A 46 10.35 0.24 -4.36
N VAL A 47 11.45 -0.46 -4.07
CA VAL A 47 11.78 -1.78 -4.65
C VAL A 47 10.66 -2.80 -4.46
N TYR A 48 9.84 -2.63 -3.42
CA TYR A 48 8.70 -3.50 -3.12
C TYR A 48 7.41 -3.08 -3.82
N LEU A 49 7.34 -1.89 -4.43
CA LEU A 49 6.20 -1.41 -5.21
C LEU A 49 6.17 -2.00 -6.63
N LYS A 50 6.32 -3.33 -6.74
CA LYS A 50 6.20 -4.07 -7.98
C LYS A 50 4.76 -4.62 -8.10
N PRO A 51 4.12 -4.57 -9.29
CA PRO A 51 2.78 -5.11 -9.48
C PRO A 51 2.67 -6.54 -8.97
N GLY A 52 1.59 -6.85 -8.24
CA GLY A 52 1.35 -8.18 -7.68
C GLY A 52 2.03 -8.45 -6.33
N ASN A 53 2.96 -7.59 -5.87
CA ASN A 53 3.44 -7.70 -4.50
C ASN A 53 2.34 -7.31 -3.50
N VAL A 54 2.33 -8.01 -2.36
CA VAL A 54 1.52 -7.67 -1.20
C VAL A 54 2.41 -6.98 -0.18
N ILE A 55 2.02 -5.79 0.25
CA ILE A 55 2.77 -4.96 1.19
C ILE A 55 1.90 -4.51 2.37
N GLN A 56 2.56 -4.02 3.41
CA GLN A 56 1.98 -3.21 4.47
C GLN A 56 2.65 -1.83 4.44
N PHE A 57 1.86 -0.79 4.65
CA PHE A 57 2.38 0.56 4.89
C PHE A 57 2.38 0.81 6.40
N LYS A 58 3.56 0.98 6.99
CA LYS A 58 3.72 1.33 8.39
C LYS A 58 3.79 2.85 8.51
N SER A 59 2.83 3.47 9.19
CA SER A 59 2.87 4.90 9.50
C SER A 59 4.01 5.19 10.47
N ARG A 60 4.87 6.16 10.17
CA ARG A 60 5.93 6.58 11.10
C ARG A 60 5.41 7.41 12.27
N ALA A 61 4.16 7.89 12.20
CA ALA A 61 3.55 8.63 13.30
C ALA A 61 3.04 7.72 14.41
N SER A 62 2.30 6.66 14.05
CA SER A 62 1.71 5.71 14.99
C SER A 62 2.55 4.46 15.21
N ASP A 63 3.57 4.20 14.38
CA ASP A 63 4.33 2.95 14.32
C ASP A 63 3.47 1.71 14.01
N ARG A 64 2.34 1.91 13.34
CA ARG A 64 1.34 0.89 13.06
C ARG A 64 0.97 0.87 11.58
N SER A 65 0.40 -0.25 11.13
CA SER A 65 0.09 -0.44 9.71
C SER A 65 -1.24 0.22 9.34
N ILE A 66 -1.30 0.76 8.13
CA ILE A 66 -2.55 1.18 7.51
C ILE A 66 -3.44 -0.05 7.28
N GLN A 67 -4.69 -0.01 7.76
CA GLN A 67 -5.65 -1.10 7.61
C GLN A 67 -7.05 -0.61 7.24
N ILE A 68 -7.85 -1.54 6.73
CA ILE A 68 -9.29 -1.35 6.56
C ILE A 68 -10.02 -1.89 7.80
N VAL A 69 -10.95 -1.11 8.33
CA VAL A 69 -11.85 -1.51 9.43
C VAL A 69 -13.27 -1.02 9.15
N VAL A 70 -14.24 -1.59 9.87
CA VAL A 70 -15.63 -1.11 9.84
C VAL A 70 -15.79 -0.04 10.93
N SER A 71 -16.23 1.15 10.55
CA SER A 71 -16.57 2.22 11.48
C SER A 71 -17.72 1.78 12.38
N LYS A 72 -17.56 1.93 13.70
CA LYS A 72 -18.62 1.61 14.66
C LYS A 72 -19.82 2.56 14.58
N GLU A 73 -19.59 3.77 14.08
CA GLU A 73 -20.62 4.83 14.02
C GLU A 73 -21.43 4.77 12.74
N THR A 74 -20.77 4.56 11.60
CA THR A 74 -21.42 4.60 10.28
C THR A 74 -21.66 3.23 9.67
N ASN A 75 -21.03 2.17 10.23
CA ASN A 75 -21.00 0.83 9.64
C ASN A 75 -20.40 0.79 8.22
N GLU A 76 -19.63 1.81 7.86
CA GLU A 76 -18.92 1.90 6.57
C GLU A 76 -17.47 1.44 6.72
N LEU A 77 -16.86 1.02 5.62
CA LEU A 77 -15.42 0.74 5.57
C LEU A 77 -14.65 2.05 5.65
N ILE A 78 -13.78 2.14 6.65
CA ILE A 78 -12.85 3.25 6.84
C ILE A 78 -11.42 2.72 6.83
N CYS A 79 -10.50 3.66 6.73
CA CYS A 79 -9.07 3.40 6.80
C CYS A 79 -8.53 4.04 8.08
N ASP A 80 -7.68 3.34 8.80
CA ASP A 80 -6.92 3.89 9.92
C ASP A 80 -5.48 3.35 9.89
N ALA A 81 -4.61 3.87 10.74
CA ALA A 81 -3.25 3.40 10.92
C ALA A 81 -3.02 2.87 12.33
N ILE A 82 -3.89 1.97 12.81
CA ILE A 82 -3.72 1.22 14.06
C ILE A 82 -3.60 -0.29 13.82
N GLY A 83 -3.38 -0.72 12.57
CA GLY A 83 -3.22 -2.12 12.21
C GLY A 83 -1.98 -2.76 12.81
N GLY A 84 -2.03 -4.08 12.97
CA GLY A 84 -0.85 -4.87 13.31
C GLY A 84 0.11 -4.98 12.14
N THR A 85 1.32 -5.46 12.42
CA THR A 85 2.41 -5.57 11.46
C THR A 85 2.82 -7.02 11.30
N GLY A 86 3.11 -7.45 10.07
CA GLY A 86 3.45 -8.83 9.73
C GLY A 86 2.29 -9.67 9.18
N PRO A 87 2.50 -10.99 9.00
CA PRO A 87 1.71 -11.85 8.13
C PRO A 87 0.36 -12.33 8.73
N PHE A 88 -0.06 -11.78 9.87
CA PHE A 88 -1.30 -12.18 10.55
C PHE A 88 -2.38 -11.10 10.51
N PHE A 89 -2.13 -9.99 9.80
CA PHE A 89 -3.03 -8.83 9.74
C PHE A 89 -3.50 -8.56 8.31
N PRO A 90 -4.40 -9.41 7.76
CA PRO A 90 -4.79 -9.34 6.34
C PRO A 90 -5.58 -8.08 5.98
N ASN A 91 -6.23 -7.45 6.96
CA ASN A 91 -6.90 -6.16 6.76
C ASN A 91 -5.92 -4.99 6.60
N ALA A 92 -4.63 -5.19 6.89
CA ALA A 92 -3.55 -4.24 6.65
C ALA A 92 -2.78 -4.50 5.34
N TYR A 93 -3.16 -5.53 4.57
CA TYR A 93 -2.49 -5.85 3.31
C TYR A 93 -2.93 -4.94 2.19
N TRP A 94 -2.00 -4.61 1.32
CA TRP A 94 -2.23 -3.84 0.11
C TRP A 94 -1.55 -4.56 -1.05
N LEU A 95 -2.32 -5.08 -2.01
CA LEU A 95 -1.77 -5.52 -3.28
C LEU A 95 -1.41 -4.29 -4.10
N VAL A 96 -0.18 -4.26 -4.58
CA VAL A 96 0.31 -3.22 -5.46
C VAL A 96 -0.21 -3.50 -6.87
N VAL A 97 -1.00 -2.59 -7.40
CA VAL A 97 -1.40 -2.54 -8.80
C VAL A 97 -0.73 -1.32 -9.41
N CYS A 98 0.19 -1.54 -10.35
CA CYS A 98 0.87 -0.42 -11.00
C CYS A 98 0.14 -0.05 -12.29
N GLY A 99 -0.09 1.25 -12.48
CA GLY A 99 -0.46 1.84 -13.75
C GLY A 99 0.76 2.19 -14.60
N GLN A 100 0.54 2.96 -15.66
CA GLN A 100 1.64 3.52 -16.46
C GLN A 100 2.32 4.67 -15.70
N HIS A 101 3.60 4.95 -15.95
CA HIS A 101 4.32 6.13 -15.42
C HIS A 101 4.43 6.25 -13.89
N SER A 102 4.80 5.15 -13.19
CA SER A 102 5.01 5.17 -11.73
C SER A 102 3.77 5.62 -10.93
N ARG A 103 2.60 5.18 -11.40
CA ARG A 103 1.30 5.38 -10.75
C ARG A 103 0.91 4.12 -10.03
N TYR A 104 0.49 4.26 -8.79
CA TYR A 104 0.19 3.13 -7.94
C TYR A 104 -1.26 3.18 -7.51
N TYR A 105 -1.87 2.01 -7.53
CA TYR A 105 -3.15 1.71 -6.92
C TYR A 105 -2.90 0.65 -5.86
N PHE A 106 -3.54 0.81 -4.71
CA PHE A 106 -3.39 -0.10 -3.58
C PHE A 106 -4.75 -0.71 -3.28
N HIS A 107 -4.85 -2.03 -3.32
CA HIS A 107 -6.11 -2.70 -3.06
C HIS A 107 -6.03 -3.76 -1.97
N ASN A 108 -7.15 -3.99 -1.31
CA ASN A 108 -7.38 -5.06 -0.35
C ASN A 108 -8.79 -5.63 -0.57
N ASN A 109 -8.91 -6.90 -0.97
CA ASN A 109 -10.19 -7.61 -1.13
C ASN A 109 -11.31 -6.77 -1.78
N TYR A 110 -11.13 -6.36 -3.04
CA TYR A 110 -12.08 -5.52 -3.81
C TYR A 110 -12.24 -4.07 -3.34
N ASN A 111 -11.38 -3.60 -2.43
CA ASN A 111 -11.40 -2.23 -1.96
C ASN A 111 -10.11 -1.51 -2.34
N TYR A 112 -10.22 -0.33 -2.91
CA TYR A 112 -9.08 0.54 -3.19
C TYR A 112 -8.93 1.61 -2.11
N LEU A 113 -7.69 1.87 -1.74
CA LEU A 113 -7.33 3.07 -1.01
C LEU A 113 -7.48 4.28 -1.95
N GLY A 114 -8.08 5.37 -1.50
CA GLY A 114 -8.24 6.55 -2.35
C GLY A 114 -8.37 7.85 -1.57
N ILE A 115 -8.21 8.97 -2.28
CA ILE A 115 -8.51 10.30 -1.76
C ILE A 115 -9.61 10.93 -2.62
N ARG A 116 -10.74 11.25 -1.98
CA ARG A 116 -11.88 11.92 -2.61
C ARG A 116 -12.22 13.18 -1.83
N ASN A 117 -12.28 14.32 -2.51
CA ASN A 117 -12.55 15.62 -1.89
C ASN A 117 -11.63 15.93 -0.71
N GLY A 118 -10.36 15.55 -0.81
CA GLY A 118 -9.35 15.76 0.23
C GLY A 118 -9.43 14.82 1.44
N LYS A 119 -10.38 13.87 1.45
CA LYS A 119 -10.55 12.88 2.51
C LYS A 119 -10.08 11.51 2.07
N LEU A 120 -9.45 10.79 3.00
CA LEU A 120 -9.12 9.39 2.83
C LEU A 120 -10.41 8.57 2.78
N VAL A 121 -10.54 7.72 1.77
CA VAL A 121 -11.72 6.88 1.57
C VAL A 121 -11.31 5.47 1.16
N ILE A 122 -12.16 4.51 1.49
CA ILE A 122 -12.13 3.18 0.91
C ILE A 122 -13.14 3.13 -0.22
N ILE A 123 -12.69 2.77 -1.42
CA ILE A 123 -13.51 2.74 -2.63
C ILE A 123 -13.75 1.28 -3.03
N PRO A 124 -14.97 0.76 -2.83
CA PRO A 124 -15.32 -0.56 -3.35
C PRO A 124 -15.20 -0.58 -4.88
N SER A 125 -14.69 -1.68 -5.43
CA SER A 125 -14.56 -1.90 -6.87
C SER A 125 -14.92 -3.34 -7.19
N SER A 126 -15.59 -3.55 -8.31
CA SER A 126 -15.77 -4.92 -8.83
C SER A 126 -14.47 -5.42 -9.50
N SER A 127 -14.38 -6.74 -9.73
CA SER A 127 -13.20 -7.38 -10.33
C SER A 127 -12.99 -7.04 -11.82
N THR A 128 -14.01 -6.51 -12.49
CA THR A 128 -14.00 -6.20 -13.93
C THR A 128 -13.86 -4.71 -14.22
N GLU A 129 -13.90 -3.86 -13.19
CA GLU A 129 -13.79 -2.43 -13.33
C GLU A 129 -12.32 -1.96 -13.35
N LYS A 130 -12.06 -0.94 -14.16
CA LYS A 130 -10.80 -0.22 -14.12
C LYS A 130 -10.63 0.42 -12.73
N PRO A 131 -9.41 0.46 -12.16
CA PRO A 131 -9.18 1.15 -10.90
C PRO A 131 -9.73 2.59 -10.91
N PRO A 132 -10.41 3.02 -9.82
CA PRO A 132 -10.94 4.38 -9.72
C PRO A 132 -9.83 5.43 -9.82
N LYS A 133 -10.08 6.55 -10.49
CA LYS A 133 -9.10 7.65 -10.61
C LYS A 133 -8.70 8.22 -9.24
N GLU A 134 -9.62 8.23 -8.28
CA GLU A 134 -9.39 8.70 -6.91
C GLU A 134 -8.43 7.80 -6.12
N ALA A 135 -8.19 6.58 -6.60
CA ALA A 135 -7.28 5.60 -6.01
C ALA A 135 -5.87 5.63 -6.63
N GLU A 136 -5.60 6.58 -7.53
CA GLU A 136 -4.31 6.71 -8.19
C GLU A 136 -3.36 7.58 -7.36
N PHE A 137 -2.18 7.03 -7.06
CA PHE A 137 -1.15 7.68 -6.25
C PHE A 137 0.20 7.81 -6.97
N ARG A 138 0.94 8.87 -6.62
CA ARG A 138 2.40 8.95 -6.78
C ARG A 138 3.05 8.54 -5.47
N VAL A 139 4.17 7.84 -5.57
CA VAL A 139 5.02 7.57 -4.42
C VAL A 139 6.36 8.30 -4.57
N GLN A 140 6.75 9.02 -3.52
CA GLN A 140 7.97 9.80 -3.49
C GLN A 140 8.80 9.43 -2.27
N ASP A 141 10.11 9.30 -2.43
CA ASP A 141 11.01 9.03 -1.32
C ASP A 141 11.17 10.27 -0.43
N VAL A 142 11.24 10.06 0.88
CA VAL A 142 11.53 11.13 1.84
C VAL A 142 13.01 11.50 1.73
N LEU A 143 13.31 12.74 1.35
CA LEU A 143 14.71 13.19 1.20
C LEU A 143 15.53 12.93 2.47
N GLY A 144 16.62 12.19 2.34
CA GLY A 144 17.52 11.86 3.44
C GLY A 144 17.11 10.65 4.28
N SER A 145 15.95 10.04 4.01
CA SER A 145 15.55 8.74 4.56
C SER A 145 15.80 7.64 3.53
N ALA A 146 16.25 6.46 3.99
CA ALA A 146 16.44 5.29 3.13
C ALA A 146 15.19 4.39 3.06
N GLN A 147 14.21 4.59 3.95
CA GLN A 147 13.10 3.64 4.14
C GLN A 147 11.72 4.29 4.09
N ALA A 148 11.66 5.62 4.08
CA ALA A 148 10.41 6.35 4.20
C ALA A 148 9.96 6.94 2.87
N ILE A 149 8.65 6.90 2.63
CA ILE A 149 7.99 7.44 1.44
C ILE A 149 6.84 8.37 1.82
N TYR A 150 6.47 9.23 0.87
CA TYR A 150 5.22 9.98 0.79
C TYR A 150 4.32 9.37 -0.27
N ILE A 151 3.00 9.33 -0.01
CA ILE A 151 2.00 8.84 -0.95
C ILE A 151 1.05 9.99 -1.28
N GLU A 152 1.11 10.50 -2.51
CA GLU A 152 0.36 11.68 -2.98
C GLU A 152 -0.78 11.26 -3.91
N SER A 153 -1.97 11.82 -3.74
CA SER A 153 -3.06 11.66 -4.71
C SER A 153 -2.71 12.31 -6.04
N VAL A 154 -2.98 11.57 -7.13
CA VAL A 154 -2.90 12.10 -8.49
C VAL A 154 -4.14 12.92 -8.83
N HIS A 155 -5.31 12.43 -8.41
CA HIS A 155 -6.59 13.05 -8.71
C HIS A 155 -6.84 14.34 -7.94
N VAL A 156 -6.33 14.43 -6.71
CA VAL A 156 -6.39 15.64 -5.88
C VAL A 156 -4.96 16.09 -5.57
N PRO A 157 -4.26 16.75 -6.52
CA PRO A 157 -2.84 17.04 -6.37
C PRO A 157 -2.54 17.84 -5.10
N GLY A 158 -1.57 17.36 -4.31
CA GLY A 158 -1.03 18.04 -3.13
C GLY A 158 -1.67 17.57 -1.84
N TYR A 159 -2.59 16.62 -1.95
CA TYR A 159 -3.11 15.84 -0.84
C TYR A 159 -2.31 14.56 -0.73
N PHE A 160 -1.80 14.31 0.46
CA PHE A 160 -1.00 13.15 0.79
C PHE A 160 -1.77 12.28 1.78
N LEU A 161 -1.51 10.98 1.76
CA LEU A 161 -1.93 10.13 2.87
C LEU A 161 -1.27 10.62 4.15
N SER A 162 -2.07 10.72 5.21
CA SER A 162 -1.58 11.15 6.51
C SER A 162 -2.38 10.53 7.63
N PHE A 163 -1.70 10.19 8.71
CA PHE A 163 -2.31 9.73 9.95
C PHE A 163 -1.60 10.40 11.12
N ASP A 164 -2.35 10.74 12.17
CA ASP A 164 -1.77 11.24 13.41
C ASP A 164 -1.12 10.11 14.24
N GLU A 165 -0.71 10.45 15.46
CA GLU A 165 -0.07 9.48 16.38
C GLU A 165 -1.05 8.40 16.86
N ASP A 166 -2.34 8.70 16.90
CA ASP A 166 -3.41 7.78 17.28
C ASP A 166 -3.88 6.92 16.09
N GLY A 167 -3.29 7.12 14.90
CA GLY A 167 -3.61 6.41 13.68
C GLY A 167 -4.92 6.88 13.03
N VAL A 168 -5.43 8.04 13.43
CA VAL A 168 -6.62 8.64 12.81
C VAL A 168 -6.20 9.31 11.49
N PRO A 169 -6.94 9.11 10.39
CA PRO A 169 -6.65 9.80 9.13
C PRO A 169 -6.70 11.32 9.29
N GLY A 170 -5.66 12.00 8.83
CA GLY A 170 -5.67 13.45 8.74
C GLY A 170 -6.60 13.94 7.64
N ASP A 171 -7.31 15.04 7.88
CA ASP A 171 -7.95 15.81 6.82
C ASP A 171 -6.85 16.39 5.94
N GLY A 172 -6.70 15.88 4.71
CA GLY A 172 -5.48 16.03 3.93
C GLY A 172 -5.00 17.48 3.82
N ILE A 173 -3.93 17.80 4.55
CA ILE A 173 -3.36 19.14 4.58
C ILE A 173 -2.52 19.33 3.31
N LYS A 174 -2.90 20.33 2.50
CA LYS A 174 -1.99 20.93 1.53
C LYS A 174 -0.76 21.44 2.29
N THR A 175 0.41 20.95 1.94
CA THR A 175 1.71 21.66 2.05
C THR A 175 2.58 21.54 3.31
N GLN A 176 2.44 20.53 4.19
CA GLN A 176 3.44 20.24 5.24
C GLN A 176 4.12 18.86 5.08
N ILE A 177 4.66 18.59 3.89
CA ILE A 177 5.24 17.29 3.43
C ILE A 177 6.59 16.94 4.12
N LYS A 178 6.76 17.25 5.42
CA LYS A 178 7.99 16.92 6.17
C LYS A 178 7.73 16.38 7.57
N GLU A 179 6.47 16.29 7.99
CA GLU A 179 6.11 15.74 9.29
C GLU A 179 5.95 14.22 9.22
N LYS A 180 6.19 13.56 10.35
CA LYS A 180 6.09 12.10 10.48
C LYS A 180 4.70 11.56 10.10
N PHE A 181 3.67 12.40 10.18
CA PHE A 181 2.28 12.09 9.83
C PHE A 181 2.08 11.66 8.38
N PHE A 182 2.95 12.10 7.47
CA PHE A 182 2.85 11.83 6.03
C PHE A 182 3.81 10.71 5.57
N GLN A 183 4.62 10.18 6.47
CA GLN A 183 5.73 9.29 6.12
C GLN A 183 5.37 7.84 6.43
N PHE A 184 5.67 6.97 5.47
CA PHE A 184 5.38 5.54 5.57
C PHE A 184 6.61 4.71 5.26
N GLU A 185 6.77 3.59 5.95
CA GLU A 185 7.71 2.54 5.59
C GLU A 185 6.97 1.43 4.86
N ILE A 186 7.59 0.86 3.82
CA ILE A 186 7.02 -0.26 3.07
C ILE A 186 7.58 -1.55 3.62
N GLN A 187 6.69 -2.42 4.11
CA GLN A 187 7.03 -3.79 4.44
C GLN A 187 6.48 -4.74 3.39
N LEU A 188 7.36 -5.57 2.82
CA LEU A 188 6.93 -6.65 1.95
C LEU A 188 6.35 -7.81 2.77
N ILE A 189 5.16 -8.28 2.38
CA ILE A 189 4.51 -9.45 2.97
C ILE A 189 4.65 -10.67 2.06
N ALA A 190 4.42 -10.48 0.76
CA ALA A 190 4.57 -11.53 -0.23
C ALA A 190 4.95 -10.96 -1.60
N TYR A 191 5.80 -11.69 -2.32
CA TYR A 191 6.08 -11.40 -3.72
C TYR A 191 4.91 -11.80 -4.62
N GLY A 192 4.68 -11.03 -5.67
CA GLY A 192 3.74 -11.41 -6.71
C GLY A 192 4.20 -12.66 -7.48
N PRO A 193 3.26 -13.40 -8.10
CA PRO A 193 3.61 -14.56 -8.91
C PRO A 193 4.59 -14.18 -10.03
N GLY A 194 5.70 -14.91 -10.13
CA GLY A 194 6.75 -14.66 -11.13
C GLY A 194 7.77 -13.59 -10.75
N ILE A 195 7.65 -12.95 -9.58
CA ILE A 195 8.66 -12.00 -9.07
C ILE A 195 9.62 -12.77 -8.15
N GLN A 196 10.85 -13.01 -8.62
CA GLN A 196 11.92 -13.51 -7.76
C GLN A 196 12.60 -12.33 -7.03
N PRO A 197 13.09 -12.54 -5.79
CA PRO A 197 13.97 -11.56 -5.16
C PRO A 197 15.17 -11.32 -6.08
N GLU A 198 15.56 -10.06 -6.25
CA GLU A 198 16.87 -9.75 -6.84
C GLU A 198 17.91 -10.45 -5.96
N LYS A 199 18.67 -11.38 -6.54
CA LYS A 199 19.75 -12.06 -5.82
C LYS A 199 20.74 -10.97 -5.41
N ASP A 200 20.83 -10.68 -4.12
CA ASP A 200 21.94 -9.91 -3.57
C ASP A 200 23.22 -10.70 -3.90
N ASP A 201 24.05 -10.16 -4.79
CA ASP A 201 25.27 -10.77 -5.36
C ASP A 201 26.36 -11.13 -4.31
N ASN A 202 26.05 -11.01 -3.02
CA ASN A 202 26.97 -11.22 -1.90
C ASN A 202 26.51 -12.27 -0.87
N THR A 203 25.54 -13.13 -1.19
CA THR A 203 25.05 -14.14 -0.24
C THR A 203 25.48 -15.56 -0.62
N ILE A 204 26.36 -16.14 0.18
CA ILE A 204 26.75 -17.57 0.13
C ILE A 204 25.49 -18.42 0.33
N GLU A 205 25.13 -19.21 -0.67
CA GLU A 205 23.94 -20.06 -0.67
C GLU A 205 23.96 -21.06 0.52
N LYS A 206 22.92 -21.01 1.37
CA LYS A 206 22.55 -22.14 2.23
C LYS A 206 21.45 -22.97 1.53
N PRO A 207 21.40 -24.30 1.74
CA PRO A 207 20.52 -25.17 0.98
C PRO A 207 19.04 -24.99 1.35
N ASN A 208 18.19 -25.10 0.32
CA ASN A 208 16.73 -25.03 0.29
C ASN A 208 15.99 -25.62 1.51
N GLU A 209 15.28 -24.77 2.24
CA GLU A 209 14.05 -25.16 2.93
C GLU A 209 12.87 -24.91 1.98
N ALA A 210 12.01 -25.92 1.83
CA ALA A 210 10.88 -25.88 0.91
C ALA A 210 9.89 -24.77 1.29
N SER A 211 9.65 -23.84 0.37
CA SER A 211 8.63 -22.80 0.52
C SER A 211 7.23 -23.41 0.65
N PRO A 212 6.38 -22.93 1.57
CA PRO A 212 4.99 -23.36 1.65
C PRO A 212 4.21 -22.93 0.39
N PRO A 213 3.14 -23.65 0.01
CA PRO A 213 2.36 -23.34 -1.18
C PRO A 213 1.62 -22.00 -1.06
N PRO A 214 1.38 -21.29 -2.19
CA PRO A 214 0.68 -20.02 -2.19
C PRO A 214 -0.79 -20.14 -1.78
N TYR A 215 -1.26 -19.19 -0.98
CA TYR A 215 -2.57 -19.19 -0.31
C TYR A 215 -3.81 -19.05 -1.23
N TRP A 216 -3.62 -18.86 -2.55
CA TRP A 216 -4.71 -18.63 -3.50
C TRP A 216 -5.16 -19.87 -4.27
N SER A 217 -4.59 -21.05 -4.01
CA SER A 217 -5.10 -22.32 -4.53
C SER A 217 -6.16 -22.91 -3.61
N VAL A 218 -7.33 -22.26 -3.53
CA VAL A 218 -8.58 -22.94 -3.13
C VAL A 218 -9.40 -23.11 -4.40
N SER A 219 -9.20 -24.25 -5.05
CA SER A 219 -9.98 -24.67 -6.21
C SER A 219 -11.44 -24.81 -5.80
N ALA A 220 -12.32 -24.11 -6.52
CA ALA A 220 -13.75 -24.37 -6.50
C ALA A 220 -14.03 -25.84 -6.87
N GLY A 221 -14.89 -26.50 -6.09
CA GLY A 221 -15.58 -27.71 -6.52
C GLY A 221 -15.57 -28.87 -5.53
N SER A 222 -16.62 -28.98 -4.72
CA SER A 222 -17.37 -30.24 -4.62
C SER A 222 -18.77 -29.97 -4.06
N THR A 223 -19.76 -29.96 -4.96
CA THR A 223 -21.18 -30.11 -4.66
C THR A 223 -21.40 -31.41 -3.87
N PRO A 224 -22.21 -31.47 -2.80
CA PRO A 224 -22.58 -32.74 -2.21
C PRO A 224 -23.58 -33.45 -3.13
N GLN A 225 -23.14 -34.50 -3.82
CA GLN A 225 -24.06 -35.47 -4.41
C GLN A 225 -24.76 -36.24 -3.29
N GLN A 226 -26.10 -36.13 -3.27
CA GLN A 226 -26.97 -37.07 -2.58
C GLN A 226 -26.69 -38.49 -3.07
N GLN A 227 -26.31 -39.39 -2.17
CA GLN A 227 -26.49 -40.82 -2.37
C GLN A 227 -27.51 -41.35 -1.36
N SER A 228 -28.68 -41.62 -1.90
CA SER A 228 -29.68 -42.52 -1.35
C SER A 228 -29.07 -43.91 -1.11
N GLN A 229 -29.11 -44.40 0.13
CA GLN A 229 -28.95 -45.82 0.41
C GLN A 229 -30.30 -46.41 0.81
N THR A 230 -30.94 -47.06 -0.16
CA THR A 230 -31.90 -48.13 0.04
C THR A 230 -31.14 -49.40 0.42
N GLY A 231 -31.52 -50.03 1.53
CA GLY A 231 -31.00 -51.33 1.96
C GLY A 231 -31.95 -52.00 2.95
N ASN A 232 -32.91 -52.75 2.42
CA ASN A 232 -33.71 -53.71 3.18
C ASN A 232 -32.81 -54.80 3.77
N ASN A 233 -33.02 -55.17 5.03
CA ASN A 233 -33.15 -56.58 5.40
C ASN A 233 -33.91 -56.74 6.72
N ALA A 234 -34.99 -57.51 6.64
CA ALA A 234 -35.70 -58.09 7.76
C ALA A 234 -34.87 -59.21 8.40
N ASN A 235 -34.89 -59.35 9.73
CA ASN A 235 -35.69 -60.39 10.39
C ASN A 235 -35.53 -60.42 11.92
N SER A 236 -36.70 -60.56 12.58
CA SER A 236 -37.00 -61.32 13.80
C SER A 236 -36.19 -61.11 15.08
N THR A 237 -36.86 -60.64 16.15
CA THR A 237 -37.25 -61.50 17.27
C THR A 237 -38.26 -60.82 18.21
N SER A 238 -39.22 -61.64 18.68
CA SER A 238 -40.31 -61.45 19.67
C SER A 238 -41.37 -60.39 19.39
#